data_AF-A0A565BM72-F1
#
_entry.id   AF-A0A565BM72-F1
#
_cell.length_a   1.000
_cell.length_b   1.000
_cell.length_c   1.000
_cell.angle_alpha   90.00
_cell.angle_beta   90.00
_cell.angle_gamma   90.00
#
_symmetry.space_group_name_H-M   'P 1'
#
loop_
_entity.id
_entity.type
_entity.pdbx_description
1 polymer ?
#
loop_
_entity_poly.entity_id
_entity_poly.type
_entity_poly.pdbx_seq_one_letter_code
_entity_poly.pdbx_strand_id
1 'polypeptide(L)'
;MRSLQRYIENKGSLEDSGPEGLPVEQVLKITILDIRVGNTDRHEGNILKRTDQNHKTVLVPIDHGYCFPEKFEEGSASIKTNK
;
A
#
# COMPACT_ATOMS: atom_id res chain seq x y z
N MET A 1 -16.16 2.25 -18.60
CA MET A 1 -15.47 0.95 -18.39
C MET A 1 -14.95 0.94 -16.96
N ARG A 2 -14.98 -0.19 -16.25
CA ARG A 2 -14.53 -0.31 -14.86
C ARG A 2 -13.40 -1.34 -14.75
N SER A 3 -12.61 -1.26 -13.70
CA SER A 3 -11.59 -2.26 -13.39
C SER A 3 -12.22 -3.52 -12.78
N LEU A 4 -11.70 -4.68 -13.17
CA LEU A 4 -11.98 -5.97 -12.52
C LEU A 4 -10.64 -6.52 -12.04
N GLN A 5 -10.49 -6.66 -10.73
CA GLN A 5 -9.29 -7.24 -10.12
C GLN A 5 -9.57 -8.67 -9.71
N ARG A 6 -8.62 -9.57 -9.98
CA ARG A 6 -8.71 -10.97 -9.55
C ARG A 6 -8.75 -11.04 -8.02
N TYR A 7 -9.73 -11.77 -7.49
CA TYR A 7 -9.80 -12.10 -6.07
C TYR A 7 -8.63 -13.00 -5.65
N ILE A 8 -8.04 -12.72 -4.49
CA ILE A 8 -6.97 -13.51 -3.88
C ILE A 8 -7.39 -13.84 -2.44
N GLU A 9 -7.44 -15.13 -2.12
CA GLU A 9 -7.66 -15.59 -0.75
C GLU A 9 -6.52 -15.09 0.16
N ASN A 10 -6.90 -14.56 1.33
CA ASN A 10 -6.02 -13.83 2.23
C ASN A 10 -6.50 -13.97 3.68
N LYS A 11 -5.69 -13.51 4.63
CA LYS A 11 -5.92 -13.61 6.08
C LYS A 11 -6.31 -12.27 6.71
N GLY A 12 -6.83 -11.32 5.93
CA GLY A 12 -7.15 -9.97 6.38
C GLY A 12 -6.10 -8.93 6.01
N SER A 13 -6.36 -7.68 6.37
CA SER A 13 -5.49 -6.54 6.07
C SER A 13 -4.41 -6.33 7.14
N LEU A 14 -3.51 -5.38 6.90
CA LEU A 14 -2.54 -4.95 7.92
C LEU A 14 -3.18 -4.08 9.00
N GLU A 15 -4.38 -3.55 8.79
CA GLU A 15 -5.09 -2.73 9.79
C GLU A 15 -5.39 -3.55 11.06
N ASP A 16 -5.79 -4.82 10.90
CA ASP A 16 -6.12 -5.71 12.01
C ASP A 16 -4.88 -6.30 12.72
N SER A 17 -3.75 -6.36 12.02
CA SER A 17 -2.62 -7.22 12.39
C SER A 17 -1.29 -6.50 12.55
N GLY A 18 -1.24 -5.21 12.22
CA GLY A 18 -0.06 -4.36 12.34
C GLY A 18 1.12 -4.72 11.41
N PRO A 19 2.15 -3.84 11.37
CA PRO A 19 3.31 -3.99 10.50
C PRO A 19 4.41 -4.91 11.07
N GLU A 20 4.23 -5.47 12.26
CA GLU A 20 5.26 -6.27 12.93
C GLU A 20 5.55 -7.59 12.19
N GLY A 21 6.83 -7.94 12.08
CA GLY A 21 7.28 -9.20 11.47
C GLY A 21 7.11 -9.29 9.95
N LEU A 22 6.81 -8.19 9.25
CA LEU A 22 6.64 -8.20 7.80
C LEU A 22 7.97 -8.43 7.07
N PRO A 23 8.02 -9.31 6.04
CA PRO A 23 9.21 -9.48 5.24
C PRO A 23 9.57 -8.18 4.50
N VAL A 24 10.77 -7.67 4.74
CA VAL A 24 11.27 -6.40 4.16
C VAL A 24 11.16 -6.41 2.63
N GLU A 25 11.47 -7.54 1.99
CA GLU A 25 11.37 -7.69 0.53
C GLU A 25 9.94 -7.48 0.01
N GLN A 26 8.92 -7.91 0.75
CA GLN A 26 7.51 -7.74 0.36
C GLN A 26 7.08 -6.28 0.50
N VAL A 27 7.50 -5.62 1.58
CA VAL A 27 7.24 -4.19 1.81
C VAL A 27 7.89 -3.36 0.69
N LEU A 28 9.16 -3.62 0.38
CA LEU A 28 9.90 -2.91 -0.67
C LEU A 28 9.25 -3.05 -2.06
N LYS A 29 8.69 -4.21 -2.40
CA LYS A 29 7.95 -4.40 -3.67
C LYS A 29 6.75 -3.45 -3.77
N ILE A 30 6.00 -3.29 -2.69
CA ILE A 30 4.85 -2.38 -2.62
C ILE A 30 5.34 -0.93 -2.67
N THR A 31 6.36 -0.58 -1.90
CA THR A 31 6.95 0.77 -1.90
C THR A 31 7.41 1.20 -3.29
N ILE A 32 8.13 0.34 -4.01
CA ILE A 32 8.60 0.64 -5.38
C ILE A 32 7.42 0.85 -6.31
N LEU A 33 6.38 0.01 -6.22
CA LEU A 33 5.17 0.16 -7.02
C LEU A 33 4.49 1.51 -6.72
N ASP A 34 4.21 1.79 -5.45
CA ASP A 34 3.49 2.99 -5.01
C ASP A 34 4.23 4.28 -5.40
N ILE A 35 5.58 4.31 -5.28
CA ILE A 35 6.40 5.43 -5.76
C ILE A 35 6.24 5.61 -7.28
N ARG A 36 6.34 4.52 -8.06
CA ARG A 36 6.31 4.60 -9.52
C ARG A 36 4.97 5.04 -10.07
N VAL A 37 3.87 4.65 -9.42
CA VAL A 37 2.52 5.02 -9.84
C VAL A 37 2.01 6.26 -9.11
N GLY A 38 2.79 6.83 -8.19
CA GLY A 38 2.38 7.97 -7.37
C GLY A 38 1.10 7.70 -6.60
N ASN A 39 0.99 6.54 -5.94
CA ASN A 39 -0.20 6.18 -5.18
C ASN A 39 -0.40 7.14 -4.00
N THR A 40 -1.51 7.88 -3.99
CA THR A 40 -1.79 8.91 -2.96
C THR A 40 -2.65 8.39 -1.80
N ASP A 41 -3.04 7.11 -1.81
CA ASP A 41 -3.97 6.54 -0.83
C ASP A 41 -3.56 5.13 -0.36
N ARG A 42 -2.25 4.87 -0.26
CA ARG A 42 -1.76 3.64 0.36
C ARG A 42 -1.88 3.74 1.89
N HIS A 43 -2.67 2.87 2.48
CA HIS A 43 -2.74 2.64 3.92
C HIS A 43 -2.79 1.14 4.26
N GLU A 44 -2.75 0.79 5.55
CA GLU A 44 -2.66 -0.58 6.07
C GLU A 44 -3.86 -1.44 5.65
N GLY A 45 -5.06 -0.85 5.62
CA GLY A 45 -6.28 -1.48 5.10
C GLY A 45 -6.18 -1.93 3.64
N ASN A 46 -5.33 -1.27 2.84
CA ASN A 46 -5.11 -1.58 1.42
C ASN A 46 -4.00 -2.61 1.18
N ILE A 47 -3.46 -3.23 2.23
CA ILE A 47 -2.45 -4.29 2.11
C ILE A 47 -2.97 -5.55 2.79
N LEU A 48 -3.19 -6.61 1.99
CA LEU A 48 -3.65 -7.90 2.50
C LEU A 48 -2.47 -8.81 2.84
N LYS A 49 -2.59 -9.55 3.94
CA LYS A 49 -1.66 -10.63 4.33
C LYS A 49 -2.11 -11.96 3.74
N ARG A 50 -1.17 -12.70 3.15
CA ARG A 50 -1.39 -14.08 2.70
C ARG A 50 -0.20 -14.95 3.12
N THR A 51 -0.45 -16.24 3.26
CA THR A 51 0.61 -17.26 3.36
C THR A 51 0.74 -17.98 2.02
N ASP A 52 1.95 -18.10 1.48
CA ASP A 52 2.22 -18.87 0.27
C ASP A 52 2.30 -20.38 0.54
N GLN A 53 2.58 -21.17 -0.49
CA GLN A 53 2.71 -22.62 -0.40
C GLN A 53 3.90 -23.08 0.46
N ASN A 54 4.88 -22.20 0.70
CA ASN A 54 6.07 -22.46 1.50
C ASN A 54 5.94 -21.90 2.93
N HIS A 55 4.70 -21.58 3.36
CA HIS A 55 4.41 -20.97 4.65
C HIS A 55 5.04 -19.58 4.87
N LYS A 56 5.44 -18.88 3.80
CA LYS A 56 5.99 -17.53 3.88
C LYS A 56 4.89 -16.48 3.81
N THR A 57 5.06 -15.40 4.57
CA THR A 57 4.20 -14.22 4.49
C THR A 57 4.42 -13.52 3.15
N VAL A 58 3.32 -13.27 2.43
CA VAL A 58 3.26 -12.50 1.19
C VAL A 58 2.26 -11.37 1.38
N LEU A 59 2.57 -10.20 0.83
CA LEU A 59 1.71 -9.03 0.87
C LEU A 59 1.07 -8.80 -0.48
N VAL A 60 -0.23 -8.48 -0.48
CA VAL A 60 -1.00 -8.21 -1.69
C VAL A 60 -1.53 -6.78 -1.59
N PRO A 61 -0.94 -5.81 -2.32
CA PRO A 61 -1.51 -4.48 -2.40
C PRO A 61 -2.82 -4.54 -3.20
N ILE A 62 -3.86 -3.90 -2.68
CA ILE A 62 -5.14 -3.69 -3.37
C ILE A 62 -5.43 -2.20 -3.47
N ASP A 63 -6.57 -1.88 -4.07
CA ASP A 63 -7.12 -0.52 -4.16
C ASP A 63 -6.13 0.52 -4.73
N HIS A 64 -5.89 0.42 -6.04
CA HIS A 64 -5.03 1.33 -6.78
C HIS A 64 -5.81 2.49 -7.43
N GLY A 65 -7.02 2.79 -6.94
CA GLY A 65 -7.93 3.76 -7.56
C GLY A 65 -7.38 5.20 -7.57
N TYR A 66 -6.53 5.54 -6.61
CA TYR A 66 -5.89 6.86 -6.46
C TYR A 66 -4.40 6.86 -6.89
N CYS A 67 -4.07 6.04 -7.90
CA CYS A 67 -2.77 6.09 -8.56
C CYS A 67 -2.80 7.03 -9.78
N PHE A 68 -1.63 7.45 -10.25
CA PHE A 68 -1.42 8.33 -11.41
C PHE A 68 -2.08 9.72 -11.28
N PRO A 69 -1.78 10.49 -10.22
CA PRO A 69 -2.28 11.85 -10.11
C PRO A 69 -1.75 12.72 -11.26
N GLU A 70 -2.59 13.60 -11.79
CA GLU A 70 -2.16 14.57 -12.83
C GLU A 70 -1.12 15.55 -12.28
N LYS A 71 -1.21 15.88 -10.98
CA LYS A 71 -0.32 16.76 -10.23
C LYS A 71 -0.22 16.29 -8.80
N PHE A 72 0.94 16.45 -8.19
CA PHE A 72 1.08 16.33 -6.75
C PHE A 72 0.62 17.64 -6.11
N GLU A 73 -0.38 17.56 -5.25
CA GLU A 73 -0.79 18.71 -4.42
C GLU A 73 0.31 18.97 -3.39
N GLU A 74 0.78 20.21 -3.33
CA GLU A 74 1.69 20.64 -2.28
C GLU A 74 0.88 20.76 -0.98
N GLY A 75 1.09 19.84 -0.04
CA GLY A 75 0.44 19.93 1.26
C GLY A 75 0.77 21.27 1.92
N SER A 76 -0.23 21.94 2.48
CA SER A 76 -0.07 23.19 3.25
C SER A 76 0.60 22.91 4.60
N ALA A 77 1.79 22.33 4.60
CA ALA A 77 2.66 22.34 5.76
C ALA A 77 3.21 23.75 5.89
N SER A 78 2.42 24.64 6.50
CA SER A 78 2.91 25.93 6.96
C SER A 78 4.05 25.68 7.93
N ILE A 79 5.29 25.80 7.46
CA ILE A 79 6.46 25.88 8.32
C ILE A 79 6.26 27.13 9.15
N LYS A 80 5.78 26.96 10.38
CA LYS A 80 5.74 28.03 11.37
C LYS A 80 7.18 28.34 11.73
N THR A 81 7.82 29.24 10.98
CA THR A 81 9.08 29.84 11.38
C THR A 81 8.77 30.67 12.62
N ASN A 82 9.24 30.22 13.79
CA ASN A 82 9.25 31.05 14.99
C ASN A 82 10.09 32.29 14.68
N LYS A 83 9.40 33.42 14.58
CA LYS A 83 10.02 34.75 14.61
C LYS A 83 10.07 35.21 16.05
#